data_AF-A0A9P0LLS8-F1
#
_entry.id   AF-A0A9P0LLS8-F1
#
_cell.length_a   1.000
_cell.length_b   1.000
_cell.length_c   1.000
_cell.angle_alpha   90.00
_cell.angle_beta   90.00
_cell.angle_gamma   90.00
#
_symmetry.space_group_name_H-M   'P 1'
#
loop_
_entity.id
_entity.type
_entity.pdbx_description
1 polymer ?
#
loop_
_entity_poly.entity_id
_entity_poly.type
_entity_poly.pdbx_seq_one_letter_code
_entity_poly.pdbx_strand_id
1 'polypeptide(L)'
;MLRKRATHQIPSPGKRFYICSLSRRTVVYKGQLTSDQLWTYFPDLLDPMYDTYLALVHTRFSTNTFPSWERAHPLRVLAHNGEINTLRGNVNFMKAREGVMKNDDIGDQLKTLYPVVEPNLSDSGSADCVLEFLVHVGNRKLPEAVMTMVPEAWQNDPTMSEEKRDYYHWAACTMEPWDGPALISFTDGRFIGAILDRNGLRPSRFYITKDNMMVMASEVGVYDVDPSQVIFKVV
;
A
#
# COMPACT_ATOMS: atom_id res chain seq x y z
N MET A 1 -10.12 -3.17 -13.41
CA MET A 1 -10.16 -3.65 -14.82
C MET A 1 -9.41 -2.74 -15.80
N LEU A 2 -9.89 -1.51 -16.08
CA LEU A 2 -9.31 -0.64 -17.13
C LEU A 2 -7.81 -0.38 -16.98
N ARG A 3 -7.36 0.00 -15.78
CA ARG A 3 -5.94 0.24 -15.48
C ARG A 3 -5.07 -0.99 -15.81
N LYS A 4 -5.45 -2.17 -15.34
CA LYS A 4 -4.73 -3.42 -15.59
C LYS A 4 -4.66 -3.75 -17.08
N ARG A 5 -5.78 -3.65 -17.81
CA ARG A 5 -5.79 -3.84 -19.27
C ARG A 5 -4.83 -2.87 -19.98
N ALA A 6 -4.85 -1.59 -19.60
CA ALA A 6 -3.93 -0.59 -20.14
C ALA A 6 -2.47 -0.94 -19.84
N THR A 7 -2.16 -1.35 -18.61
CA THR A 7 -0.81 -1.79 -18.21
C THR A 7 -0.35 -3.04 -18.96
N HIS A 8 -1.24 -3.92 -19.39
CA HIS A 8 -0.86 -5.14 -20.12
C HIS A 8 -0.73 -4.93 -21.63
N GLN A 9 -1.41 -3.92 -22.19
CA GLN A 9 -1.50 -3.72 -23.65
C GLN A 9 -0.64 -2.57 -24.18
N ILE A 10 -0.44 -1.51 -23.40
CA ILE A 10 0.24 -0.29 -23.87
C ILE A 10 1.77 -0.38 -23.79
N PRO A 11 2.37 -0.94 -22.72
CA PRO A 11 3.82 -1.09 -22.66
C PRO A 11 4.35 -1.87 -23.84
N SER A 12 5.36 -1.30 -24.48
CA SER A 12 6.06 -1.89 -25.63
C SER A 12 7.52 -1.46 -25.58
N PRO A 13 8.45 -2.21 -26.20
CA PRO A 13 9.87 -1.85 -26.20
C PRO A 13 10.07 -0.39 -26.61
N GLY A 14 10.81 0.37 -25.78
CA GLY A 14 11.07 1.80 -26.01
C GLY A 14 9.97 2.77 -25.58
N LYS A 15 8.80 2.30 -25.12
CA LYS A 15 7.72 3.16 -24.61
C LYS A 15 7.54 3.00 -23.10
N ARG A 16 7.74 4.10 -22.37
CA ARG A 16 7.42 4.18 -20.93
C ARG A 16 5.95 4.49 -20.76
N PHE A 17 5.24 3.67 -20.00
CA PHE A 17 3.82 3.87 -19.69
C PHE A 17 3.54 3.47 -18.25
N TYR A 18 2.91 4.35 -17.48
CA TYR A 18 2.53 4.09 -16.10
C TYR A 18 1.33 4.95 -15.70
N ILE A 19 0.38 4.35 -14.99
CA ILE A 19 -0.75 5.05 -14.39
C ILE A 19 -0.51 5.09 -12.88
N CYS A 20 -0.33 6.29 -12.34
CA CYS A 20 -0.14 6.52 -10.90
C CYS A 20 -1.42 6.22 -10.12
N SER A 21 -2.55 6.73 -10.58
CA SER A 21 -3.87 6.50 -10.01
C SER A 21 -4.93 6.61 -11.11
N LEU A 22 -5.97 5.79 -11.04
CA LEU A 22 -7.17 5.89 -11.88
C LEU A 22 -8.38 5.57 -11.00
N SER A 23 -8.76 6.55 -10.18
CA SER A 23 -9.77 6.42 -9.13
C SER A 23 -10.58 7.71 -9.05
N ARG A 24 -11.83 7.59 -8.58
CA ARG A 24 -12.71 8.73 -8.27
C ARG A 24 -12.56 9.22 -6.83
N ARG A 25 -11.81 8.49 -6.00
CA ARG A 25 -11.66 8.76 -4.55
C ARG A 25 -10.26 9.18 -4.17
N THR A 26 -9.27 8.77 -4.94
CA THR A 26 -7.85 8.98 -4.64
C THR A 26 -7.11 9.43 -5.89
N VAL A 27 -6.17 10.33 -5.70
CA VAL A 27 -5.26 10.82 -6.74
C VAL A 27 -3.84 10.81 -6.18
N VAL A 28 -2.86 10.41 -7.00
CA VAL A 28 -1.46 10.27 -6.59
C VAL A 28 -0.60 11.23 -7.39
N TYR A 29 -0.07 12.24 -6.70
CA TYR A 29 1.00 13.12 -7.18
C TYR A 29 2.34 12.58 -6.71
N LYS A 30 3.19 12.17 -7.65
CA LYS A 30 4.51 11.61 -7.33
C LYS A 30 5.52 11.85 -8.44
N GLY A 31 6.79 11.84 -8.08
CA GLY A 31 7.87 12.01 -9.03
C GLY A 31 9.25 11.83 -8.39
N GLN A 32 10.27 12.15 -9.17
CA GLN A 32 11.67 12.17 -8.71
C GLN A 32 12.00 13.55 -8.17
N LEU A 33 11.40 13.88 -7.03
CA LEU A 33 11.43 15.21 -6.45
C LEU A 33 11.94 15.10 -5.02
N THR A 34 12.67 16.10 -4.57
CA THR A 34 12.80 16.38 -3.14
C THR A 34 11.44 16.83 -2.59
N SER A 35 11.25 16.73 -1.28
CA SER A 35 9.98 17.12 -0.64
C SER A 35 9.62 18.59 -0.92
N ASP A 36 10.61 19.49 -0.96
CA ASP A 36 10.38 20.91 -1.24
C ASP A 36 9.99 21.18 -2.70
N GLN A 37 10.49 20.37 -3.64
CA GLN A 37 10.19 20.52 -5.07
C GLN A 37 8.77 20.11 -5.43
N LEU A 38 8.08 19.34 -4.59
CA LEU A 38 6.72 18.86 -4.84
C LEU A 38 5.75 20.01 -5.15
N TRP A 39 5.81 21.08 -4.35
CA TRP A 39 4.91 22.23 -4.42
C TRP A 39 5.08 23.04 -5.70
N THR A 40 6.31 23.20 -6.17
CA THR A 40 6.61 23.94 -7.41
C THR A 40 6.34 23.10 -8.65
N TYR A 41 6.53 21.78 -8.57
CA TYR A 41 6.31 20.88 -9.70
C TYR A 41 4.83 20.59 -9.95
N PHE A 42 4.04 20.46 -8.89
CA PHE A 42 2.59 20.24 -8.95
C PHE A 42 1.84 21.44 -8.34
N PRO A 43 1.68 22.54 -9.11
CA PRO A 43 1.01 23.75 -8.61
C PRO A 43 -0.45 23.50 -8.20
N ASP A 44 -1.09 22.46 -8.73
CA ASP A 44 -2.42 22.02 -8.34
C ASP A 44 -2.55 21.78 -6.82
N LEU A 45 -1.46 21.35 -6.15
CA LEU A 45 -1.44 21.13 -4.70
C LEU A 45 -1.43 22.43 -3.88
N LEU A 46 -1.18 23.57 -4.52
CA LEU A 46 -1.23 24.90 -3.91
C LEU A 46 -2.55 25.62 -4.23
N ASP A 47 -3.40 25.04 -5.08
CA ASP A 47 -4.68 25.63 -5.42
C ASP A 47 -5.62 25.59 -4.20
N PRO A 48 -6.24 26.72 -3.79
CA PRO A 48 -7.18 26.74 -2.68
C PRO A 48 -8.42 25.84 -2.87
N MET A 49 -8.74 25.44 -4.11
CA MET A 49 -9.79 24.47 -4.42
C MET A 49 -9.35 23.02 -4.20
N TYR A 50 -8.06 22.76 -4.02
CA TYR A 50 -7.53 21.44 -3.71
C TYR A 50 -7.70 21.15 -2.21
N ASP A 51 -8.83 20.52 -1.86
CA ASP A 51 -9.16 20.13 -0.50
C ASP A 51 -9.25 18.59 -0.36
N THR A 52 -8.88 18.08 0.82
CA THR A 52 -8.91 16.65 1.13
C THR A 52 -9.03 16.42 2.63
N TYR A 53 -9.77 15.38 3.03
CA TYR A 53 -9.81 14.90 4.41
C TYR A 53 -8.68 13.91 4.74
N LEU A 54 -7.86 13.54 3.75
CA LEU A 54 -6.83 12.51 3.85
C LEU A 54 -5.61 12.85 3.00
N ALA A 55 -4.43 12.73 3.61
CA ALA A 55 -3.16 12.79 2.91
C ALA A 55 -2.27 11.60 3.30
N LEU A 56 -1.60 11.01 2.31
CA LEU A 56 -0.56 10.00 2.49
C LEU A 56 0.70 10.46 1.76
N VAL A 57 1.77 10.69 2.49
CA VAL A 57 3.03 11.22 1.95
C VAL A 57 4.14 10.20 2.18
N HIS A 58 5.06 10.08 1.22
CA HIS A 58 6.18 9.15 1.34
C HIS A 58 7.42 9.64 0.60
N THR A 59 8.53 9.74 1.32
CA THR A 59 9.86 9.99 0.74
C THR A 59 10.63 8.68 0.67
N ARG A 60 11.14 8.33 -0.52
CA ARG A 60 11.83 7.05 -0.77
C ARG A 60 13.34 7.25 -0.84
N PHE A 61 14.07 6.49 -0.05
CA PHE A 61 15.51 6.30 -0.24
C PHE A 61 15.76 5.07 -1.12
N SER A 62 16.61 5.18 -2.15
CA SER A 62 16.90 4.08 -3.08
C SER A 62 18.40 3.83 -3.12
N THR A 63 18.80 2.56 -3.11
CA THR A 63 20.18 2.11 -3.37
C THR A 63 20.52 2.05 -4.87
N ASN A 64 19.61 2.51 -5.74
CA ASN A 64 19.79 2.47 -7.19
C ASN A 64 20.17 3.88 -7.68
N THR A 65 21.16 3.96 -8.56
CA THR A 65 21.60 5.22 -9.18
C THR A 65 20.76 5.60 -10.41
N PHE A 66 19.99 4.67 -10.97
CA PHE A 66 19.08 4.94 -12.09
C PHE A 66 17.69 5.31 -11.57
N PRO A 67 17.23 6.55 -11.81
CA PRO A 67 16.02 7.01 -11.20
C PRO A 67 14.80 6.49 -12.00
N SER A 68 13.79 5.98 -11.29
CA SER A 68 12.54 5.48 -11.89
C SER A 68 11.32 6.22 -11.32
N TRP A 69 10.56 6.90 -12.18
CA TRP A 69 9.37 7.70 -11.81
C TRP A 69 8.24 6.81 -11.29
N GLU A 70 7.98 5.69 -11.97
CA GLU A 70 6.95 4.72 -11.59
C GLU A 70 7.17 4.09 -10.21
N ARG A 71 8.43 4.01 -9.74
CA ARG A 71 8.82 3.46 -8.44
C ARG A 71 8.75 4.47 -7.29
N ALA A 72 8.45 5.74 -7.56
CA ALA A 72 8.14 6.69 -6.51
C ALA A 72 6.85 6.26 -5.78
N HIS A 73 6.72 6.68 -4.53
CA HIS A 73 5.54 6.45 -3.70
C HIS A 73 4.76 7.77 -3.51
N PRO A 74 3.49 7.72 -3.06
CA PRO A 74 2.67 6.52 -2.83
C PRO A 74 2.40 5.70 -4.09
N LEU A 75 2.02 4.43 -3.90
CA LEU A 75 1.47 3.58 -4.96
C LEU A 75 -0.05 3.77 -5.01
N ARG A 76 -0.82 2.80 -5.51
CA ARG A 76 -2.26 3.00 -5.75
C ARG A 76 -3.05 2.88 -4.45
N VAL A 77 -2.70 1.89 -3.64
CA VAL A 77 -3.36 1.59 -2.37
C VAL A 77 -2.40 1.62 -1.19
N LEU A 78 -1.08 1.59 -1.42
CA LEU A 78 -0.11 1.58 -0.32
C LEU A 78 1.10 2.51 -0.48
N ALA A 79 1.68 2.88 0.65
CA ALA A 79 3.04 3.36 0.79
C ALA A 79 3.81 2.43 1.74
N HIS A 80 5.08 2.19 1.48
CA HIS A 80 5.86 1.18 2.18
C HIS A 80 7.25 1.71 2.52
N ASN A 81 7.49 1.85 3.82
CA ASN A 81 8.82 2.08 4.38
C ASN A 81 9.36 0.73 4.83
N GLY A 82 10.28 0.14 4.05
CA GLY A 82 10.67 -1.22 4.32
C GLY A 82 11.29 -1.94 3.13
N GLU A 83 11.44 -3.25 3.29
CA GLU A 83 11.86 -4.19 2.25
C GLU A 83 11.13 -5.53 2.45
N ILE A 84 10.54 -6.06 1.39
CA ILE A 84 9.89 -7.39 1.44
C ILE A 84 10.91 -8.46 1.04
N ASN A 85 11.35 -9.25 2.00
CA ASN A 85 12.39 -10.26 1.84
C ASN A 85 11.88 -11.57 1.24
N THR A 86 10.56 -11.83 1.32
CA THR A 86 9.93 -13.04 0.76
C THR A 86 9.44 -12.86 -0.69
N LEU A 87 9.74 -11.72 -1.32
CA LEU A 87 9.17 -11.28 -2.61
C LEU A 87 9.13 -12.37 -3.68
N ARG A 88 10.25 -13.04 -3.95
CA ARG A 88 10.32 -14.05 -5.01
C ARG A 88 9.34 -15.20 -4.78
N GLY A 89 9.19 -15.64 -3.54
CA GLY A 89 8.21 -16.65 -3.15
C GLY A 89 6.79 -16.16 -3.40
N ASN A 90 6.47 -14.98 -2.88
CA ASN A 90 5.12 -14.42 -2.95
C ASN A 90 4.66 -14.19 -4.40
N VAL A 91 5.54 -13.66 -5.26
CA VAL A 91 5.25 -13.47 -6.69
C VAL A 91 5.01 -14.80 -7.39
N ASN A 92 5.82 -15.82 -7.11
CA ASN A 92 5.65 -17.14 -7.70
C ASN A 92 4.36 -17.82 -7.24
N PHE A 93 4.01 -17.70 -5.96
CA PHE A 93 2.77 -18.24 -5.42
C PHE A 93 1.54 -17.53 -5.99
N MET A 94 1.57 -16.20 -6.13
CA MET A 94 0.50 -15.48 -6.82
C MET A 94 0.36 -15.91 -8.29
N LYS A 95 1.47 -16.08 -9.00
CA LYS A 95 1.46 -16.60 -10.37
C LYS A 95 0.88 -18.02 -10.45
N ALA A 96 1.18 -18.89 -9.48
CA ALA A 96 0.59 -20.22 -9.41
C ALA A 96 -0.94 -20.16 -9.20
N ARG A 97 -1.42 -19.21 -8.37
CA ARG A 97 -2.86 -19.00 -8.13
C ARG A 97 -3.61 -18.58 -9.40
N GLU A 98 -3.00 -17.85 -10.32
CA GLU A 98 -3.65 -17.41 -11.57
C GLU A 98 -4.26 -18.57 -12.39
N GLY A 99 -3.68 -19.76 -12.30
CA GLY A 99 -4.17 -20.96 -12.99
C GLY A 99 -5.44 -21.58 -12.40
N VAL A 100 -5.77 -21.28 -11.14
CA VAL A 100 -6.89 -21.91 -10.41
C VAL A 100 -7.90 -20.91 -9.84
N MET A 101 -7.54 -19.61 -9.78
CA MET A 101 -8.44 -18.55 -9.32
C MET A 101 -9.69 -18.46 -10.19
N LYS A 102 -10.84 -18.30 -9.52
CA LYS A 102 -12.15 -18.08 -10.12
C LYS A 102 -12.86 -16.97 -9.36
N ASN A 103 -13.66 -16.19 -10.07
CA ASN A 103 -14.55 -15.20 -9.50
C ASN A 103 -15.81 -15.19 -10.38
N ASP A 104 -16.97 -15.50 -9.80
CA ASP A 104 -18.21 -15.66 -10.55
C ASP A 104 -18.76 -14.33 -11.09
N ASP A 105 -18.50 -13.22 -10.38
CA ASP A 105 -18.93 -11.88 -10.80
C ASP A 105 -18.15 -11.36 -12.01
N ILE A 106 -16.86 -11.72 -12.13
CA ILE A 106 -15.96 -11.26 -13.20
C ILE A 106 -15.88 -12.29 -14.35
N GLY A 107 -16.07 -13.57 -14.04
CA GLY A 107 -16.02 -14.67 -15.00
C GLY A 107 -14.71 -14.72 -15.79
N ASP A 108 -14.81 -14.99 -17.09
CA ASP A 108 -13.65 -15.16 -17.98
C ASP A 108 -12.78 -13.90 -18.14
N GLN A 109 -13.34 -12.71 -17.83
CA GLN A 109 -12.57 -11.47 -17.89
C GLN A 109 -11.45 -11.42 -16.85
N LEU A 110 -11.48 -12.30 -15.84
CA LEU A 110 -10.45 -12.39 -14.81
C LEU A 110 -9.07 -12.60 -15.43
N LYS A 111 -8.98 -13.41 -16.50
CA LYS A 111 -7.72 -13.68 -17.22
C LYS A 111 -7.11 -12.43 -17.84
N THR A 112 -7.91 -11.41 -18.12
CA THR A 112 -7.40 -10.13 -18.66
C THR A 112 -6.65 -9.29 -17.63
N LEU A 113 -6.74 -9.66 -16.35
CA LEU A 113 -6.00 -9.04 -15.26
C LEU A 113 -4.62 -9.65 -15.04
N TYR A 114 -4.33 -10.79 -15.67
CA TYR A 114 -3.07 -11.51 -15.48
C TYR A 114 -1.95 -10.97 -16.40
N PRO A 115 -0.70 -10.91 -15.91
CA PRO A 115 -0.28 -11.29 -14.57
C PRO A 115 -0.75 -10.28 -13.50
N VAL A 116 -1.14 -10.78 -12.32
CA VAL A 116 -1.55 -9.96 -11.18
C VAL A 116 -0.38 -9.09 -10.72
N VAL A 117 0.82 -9.63 -10.67
CA VAL A 117 2.05 -8.86 -10.42
C VAL A 117 2.71 -8.57 -11.77
N GLU A 118 2.73 -7.30 -12.18
CA GLU A 118 3.43 -6.89 -13.38
C GLU A 118 4.96 -7.10 -13.26
N PRO A 119 5.65 -7.41 -14.36
CA PRO A 119 7.11 -7.55 -14.33
C PRO A 119 7.81 -6.23 -14.02
N ASN A 120 9.04 -6.32 -13.50
CA ASN A 120 9.97 -5.19 -13.27
C ASN A 120 9.52 -4.14 -12.22
N LEU A 121 8.51 -4.46 -11.42
CA LEU A 121 8.11 -3.64 -10.28
C LEU A 121 9.13 -3.71 -9.13
N SER A 122 9.08 -2.74 -8.23
CA SER A 122 9.70 -2.90 -6.91
C SER A 122 8.96 -3.97 -6.10
N ASP A 123 9.57 -4.37 -4.99
CA ASP A 123 8.93 -5.21 -3.97
C ASP A 123 7.58 -4.65 -3.52
N SER A 124 7.56 -3.35 -3.22
CA SER A 124 6.41 -2.57 -2.78
C SER A 124 5.36 -2.45 -3.89
N GLY A 125 5.83 -2.25 -5.14
CA GLY A 125 4.98 -2.27 -6.33
C GLY A 125 4.28 -3.60 -6.52
N SER A 126 5.00 -4.71 -6.28
CA SER A 126 4.44 -6.05 -6.37
C SER A 126 3.39 -6.29 -5.29
N ALA A 127 3.65 -5.87 -4.06
CA ALA A 127 2.68 -5.94 -2.96
C ALA A 127 1.42 -5.11 -3.25
N ASP A 128 1.58 -3.88 -3.76
CA ASP A 128 0.46 -2.99 -4.13
C ASP A 128 -0.46 -3.63 -5.17
N CYS A 129 0.12 -4.36 -6.13
CA CYS A 129 -0.66 -5.06 -7.16
C CYS A 129 -1.50 -6.21 -6.60
N VAL A 130 -0.96 -6.94 -5.62
CA VAL A 130 -1.70 -8.03 -4.94
C VAL A 130 -2.76 -7.45 -4.03
N LEU A 131 -2.45 -6.39 -3.28
CA LEU A 131 -3.39 -5.72 -2.40
C LEU A 131 -4.57 -5.12 -3.19
N GLU A 132 -4.28 -4.40 -4.28
CA GLU A 132 -5.30 -3.87 -5.21
C GLU A 132 -6.18 -5.00 -5.76
N PHE A 133 -5.57 -6.14 -6.12
CA PHE A 133 -6.30 -7.31 -6.62
C PHE A 133 -7.21 -7.92 -5.55
N LEU A 134 -6.74 -8.13 -4.32
CA LEU A 134 -7.55 -8.68 -3.23
C LEU A 134 -8.75 -7.78 -2.91
N VAL A 135 -8.55 -6.46 -2.91
CA VAL A 135 -9.63 -5.49 -2.62
C VAL A 135 -10.65 -5.46 -3.76
N HIS A 136 -10.22 -5.30 -5.00
CA HIS A 136 -11.14 -5.05 -6.12
C HIS A 136 -11.68 -6.32 -6.78
N VAL A 137 -10.90 -7.40 -6.82
CA VAL A 137 -11.25 -8.67 -7.48
C VAL A 137 -11.60 -9.73 -6.45
N GLY A 138 -10.88 -9.76 -5.32
CA GLY A 138 -11.19 -10.65 -4.21
C GLY A 138 -12.38 -10.19 -3.35
N ASN A 139 -12.91 -8.98 -3.60
CA ASN A 139 -13.97 -8.34 -2.82
C ASN A 139 -13.69 -8.31 -1.30
N ARG A 140 -12.41 -8.15 -0.94
CA ARG A 140 -11.96 -8.05 0.46
C ARG A 140 -12.02 -6.60 0.91
N LYS A 141 -12.35 -6.37 2.18
CA LYS A 141 -12.17 -5.03 2.76
C LYS A 141 -10.67 -4.74 2.84
N LEU A 142 -10.27 -3.48 2.66
CA LEU A 142 -8.85 -3.12 2.67
C LEU A 142 -8.11 -3.57 3.95
N PRO A 143 -8.64 -3.36 5.18
CA PRO A 143 -7.97 -3.86 6.39
C PRO A 143 -7.80 -5.38 6.41
N GLU A 144 -8.81 -6.12 5.96
CA GLU A 144 -8.78 -7.59 5.87
C GLU A 144 -7.70 -8.06 4.88
N ALA A 145 -7.63 -7.44 3.70
CA ALA A 145 -6.63 -7.78 2.70
C ALA A 145 -5.21 -7.50 3.21
N VAL A 146 -5.01 -6.37 3.90
CA VAL A 146 -3.72 -6.04 4.53
C VAL A 146 -3.35 -7.04 5.62
N MET A 147 -4.27 -7.38 6.54
CA MET A 147 -4.04 -8.37 7.59
C MET A 147 -3.75 -9.77 7.03
N THR A 148 -4.33 -10.13 5.89
CA THR A 148 -4.05 -11.39 5.19
C THR A 148 -2.63 -11.40 4.62
N MET A 149 -2.19 -10.30 4.01
CA MET A 149 -0.86 -10.19 3.42
C MET A 149 0.25 -10.04 4.46
N VAL A 150 0.01 -9.26 5.52
CA VAL A 150 1.00 -8.91 6.56
C VAL A 150 0.41 -9.25 7.93
N PRO A 151 0.28 -10.55 8.26
CA PRO A 151 -0.28 -10.96 9.53
C PRO A 151 0.68 -10.69 10.69
N GLU A 152 0.11 -10.30 11.83
CA GLU A 152 0.80 -10.20 13.12
C GLU A 152 1.44 -11.54 13.54
N ALA A 153 2.36 -11.51 14.51
CA ALA A 153 2.88 -12.72 15.12
C ALA A 153 1.80 -13.39 16.01
N TRP A 154 1.00 -14.27 15.41
CA TRP A 154 -0.24 -14.76 16.04
C TRP A 154 -0.14 -16.15 16.71
N GLN A 155 0.78 -17.02 16.29
CA GLN A 155 0.75 -18.43 16.73
C GLN A 155 0.89 -18.61 18.24
N ASN A 156 1.75 -17.81 18.88
CA ASN A 156 2.10 -17.96 20.30
C ASN A 156 1.74 -16.73 21.14
N ASP A 157 0.86 -15.86 20.65
CA ASP A 157 0.42 -14.68 21.41
C ASP A 157 -0.70 -15.08 22.38
N PRO A 158 -0.49 -15.15 23.71
CA PRO A 158 -1.52 -15.53 24.67
C PRO A 158 -2.57 -14.42 24.89
N THR A 159 -2.30 -13.20 24.44
CA THR A 159 -3.18 -12.04 24.63
C THR A 159 -4.15 -11.84 23.47
N MET A 160 -3.91 -12.50 22.34
CA MET A 160 -4.77 -12.46 21.17
C MET A 160 -6.09 -13.18 21.41
N SER A 161 -7.20 -12.52 21.07
CA SER A 161 -8.54 -13.13 21.11
C SER A 161 -8.64 -14.34 20.19
N GLU A 162 -9.50 -15.29 20.57
CA GLU A 162 -9.76 -16.51 19.80
C GLU A 162 -10.21 -16.19 18.37
N GLU A 163 -11.17 -15.28 18.20
CA GLU A 163 -11.66 -14.85 16.88
C GLU A 163 -10.53 -14.34 15.95
N LYS A 164 -9.60 -13.54 16.50
CA LYS A 164 -8.48 -13.00 15.72
C LYS A 164 -7.46 -14.08 15.37
N ARG A 165 -7.21 -15.02 16.29
CA ARG A 165 -6.34 -16.17 16.07
C ARG A 165 -6.90 -17.09 15.00
N ASP A 166 -8.20 -17.38 15.05
CA ASP A 166 -8.90 -18.21 14.07
C ASP A 166 -8.87 -17.58 12.68
N TYR A 167 -9.08 -16.27 12.60
CA TYR A 167 -8.91 -15.53 11.35
C TYR A 167 -7.49 -15.68 10.80
N TYR A 168 -6.45 -15.48 11.62
CA TYR A 168 -5.07 -15.61 11.14
C TYR A 168 -4.69 -17.05 10.78
N HIS A 169 -5.23 -18.03 11.49
CA HIS A 169 -5.07 -19.44 11.15
C HIS A 169 -5.68 -19.75 9.78
N TRP A 170 -6.91 -19.27 9.53
CA TRP A 170 -7.55 -19.37 8.22
C TRP A 170 -6.74 -18.62 7.14
N ALA A 171 -6.31 -17.39 7.41
CA ALA A 171 -5.55 -16.56 6.47
C ALA A 171 -4.24 -17.25 6.05
N ALA A 172 -3.52 -17.85 7.00
CA ALA A 172 -2.28 -18.59 6.75
C ALA A 172 -2.46 -19.81 5.84
N CYS A 173 -3.66 -20.40 5.79
CA CYS A 173 -3.98 -21.46 4.83
C CYS A 173 -4.20 -20.94 3.41
N THR A 174 -4.50 -19.65 3.24
CA THR A 174 -4.86 -19.05 1.95
C THR A 174 -3.74 -18.26 1.30
N MET A 175 -2.92 -17.58 2.11
CA MET A 175 -1.87 -16.69 1.65
C MET A 175 -0.62 -16.78 2.52
N GLU A 176 0.52 -16.89 1.87
CA GLU A 176 1.83 -16.74 2.51
C GLU A 176 2.10 -15.28 2.90
N PRO A 177 2.74 -15.03 4.05
CA PRO A 177 3.08 -13.67 4.47
C PRO A 177 4.02 -12.94 3.50
N TRP A 178 3.71 -11.69 3.22
CA TRP A 178 4.59 -10.73 2.57
C TRP A 178 5.52 -10.12 3.63
N ASP A 179 6.56 -10.89 3.99
CA ASP A 179 7.40 -10.66 5.16
C ASP A 179 8.67 -9.87 4.84
N GLY A 180 9.22 -9.24 5.87
CA GLY A 180 10.35 -8.32 5.83
C GLY A 180 10.10 -7.06 6.66
N PRO A 181 11.12 -6.24 6.96
CA PRO A 181 10.95 -5.01 7.71
C PRO A 181 9.97 -4.09 6.99
N ALA A 182 8.84 -3.76 7.59
CA ALA A 182 7.80 -3.01 6.91
C ALA A 182 7.00 -2.11 7.85
N LEU A 183 6.84 -0.86 7.43
CA LEU A 183 5.71 -0.02 7.79
C LEU A 183 4.91 0.22 6.51
N ILE A 184 3.72 -0.35 6.45
CA ILE A 184 2.81 -0.19 5.31
C ILE A 184 1.66 0.71 5.72
N SER A 185 1.59 1.88 5.11
CA SER A 185 0.44 2.78 5.19
C SER A 185 -0.43 2.55 3.96
N PHE A 186 -1.75 2.52 4.10
CA PHE A 186 -2.65 2.11 3.03
C PHE A 186 -3.96 2.89 3.03
N THR A 187 -4.57 3.03 1.85
CA THR A 187 -5.90 3.63 1.68
C THR A 187 -6.61 3.19 0.39
N ASP A 188 -7.93 3.09 0.45
CA ASP A 188 -8.85 2.98 -0.71
C ASP A 188 -9.73 4.24 -0.85
N GLY A 189 -9.37 5.31 -0.15
CA GLY A 189 -10.15 6.53 0.05
C GLY A 189 -11.19 6.41 1.17
N ARG A 190 -11.71 5.22 1.49
CA ARG A 190 -12.65 5.05 2.61
C ARG A 190 -11.91 4.77 3.92
N PHE A 191 -10.96 3.85 3.88
CA PHE A 191 -10.10 3.53 5.00
C PHE A 191 -8.74 4.20 4.82
N ILE A 192 -8.13 4.62 5.92
CA ILE A 192 -6.69 4.84 6.01
C ILE A 192 -6.17 4.07 7.22
N GLY A 193 -5.02 3.45 7.08
CA GLY A 193 -4.41 2.71 8.15
C GLY A 193 -2.92 2.55 7.95
N ALA A 194 -2.27 2.05 8.99
CA ALA A 194 -0.89 1.62 8.96
C ALA A 194 -0.77 0.27 9.67
N ILE A 195 0.09 -0.59 9.15
CA ILE A 195 0.46 -1.87 9.79
C ILE A 195 1.98 -1.97 9.80
N LEU A 196 2.50 -2.54 10.89
CA LEU A 196 3.89 -2.93 10.99
C LEU A 196 4.04 -4.39 10.60
N ASP A 197 5.23 -4.76 10.12
CA ASP A 197 5.61 -6.16 10.03
C ASP A 197 5.50 -6.85 11.39
N ARG A 198 5.43 -8.17 11.38
CA ARG A 198 5.26 -9.01 12.57
C ARG A 198 6.28 -8.78 13.69
N ASN A 199 7.45 -8.22 13.38
CA ASN A 199 8.53 -7.96 14.32
C ASN A 199 8.65 -6.45 14.67
N GLY A 200 7.84 -5.58 14.07
CA GLY A 200 7.84 -4.15 14.36
C GLY A 200 9.16 -3.45 13.99
N LEU A 201 9.77 -3.81 12.87
CA LEU A 201 11.15 -3.41 12.54
C LEU A 201 11.28 -1.96 12.03
N ARG A 202 10.16 -1.25 11.87
CA ARG A 202 10.13 0.15 11.41
C ARG A 202 9.40 1.04 12.41
N PRO A 203 9.88 2.27 12.64
CA PRO A 203 9.22 3.18 13.56
C PRO A 203 7.91 3.69 12.96
N SER A 204 6.88 3.75 13.79
CA SER A 204 5.59 4.36 13.50
C SER A 204 5.12 5.07 14.76
N ARG A 205 4.75 6.34 14.62
CA ARG A 205 4.32 7.25 15.68
C ARG A 205 3.03 7.89 15.26
N PHE A 206 2.10 8.04 16.18
CA PHE A 206 0.87 8.78 15.88
C PHE A 206 0.33 9.53 17.07
N TYR A 207 -0.44 10.57 16.78
CA TYR A 207 -1.20 11.32 17.76
C TYR A 207 -2.55 11.73 17.20
N ILE A 208 -3.49 11.94 18.12
CA ILE A 208 -4.85 12.38 17.85
C ILE A 208 -5.02 13.73 18.53
N THR A 209 -5.58 14.68 17.79
CA THR A 209 -5.86 16.04 18.26
C THR A 209 -7.32 16.20 18.71
N LYS A 210 -7.63 17.29 19.42
CA LYS A 210 -8.98 17.63 19.90
C LYS A 210 -10.00 17.82 18.78
N ASP A 211 -9.56 18.28 17.62
CA ASP A 211 -10.35 18.45 16.40
C ASP A 211 -10.45 17.16 15.56
N ASN A 212 -10.10 16.01 16.16
CA ASN A 212 -10.25 14.68 15.56
C ASN A 212 -9.38 14.45 14.31
N MET A 213 -8.22 15.13 14.23
CA MET A 213 -7.17 14.81 13.26
C MET A 213 -6.25 13.73 13.82
N MET A 214 -5.96 12.71 13.01
CA MET A 214 -4.94 11.72 13.29
C MET A 214 -3.72 12.01 12.42
N VAL A 215 -2.58 12.24 13.05
CA VAL A 215 -1.30 12.35 12.35
C VAL A 215 -0.45 11.15 12.69
N MET A 216 0.04 10.48 11.66
CA MET A 216 0.94 9.34 11.79
C MET A 216 2.16 9.54 10.90
N ALA A 217 3.34 9.21 11.43
CA ALA A 217 4.60 9.33 10.72
C ALA A 217 5.66 8.37 11.26
N SER A 218 6.76 8.22 10.51
CA SER A 218 7.93 7.43 10.95
C SER A 218 8.70 8.09 12.10
N GLU A 219 8.50 9.39 12.33
CA GLU A 219 9.20 10.18 13.34
C GLU A 219 8.24 11.16 14.04
N VAL A 220 8.66 11.71 15.18
CA VAL A 220 7.91 12.76 15.91
C VAL A 220 8.28 14.15 15.39
N GLY A 221 7.37 15.13 15.51
CA GLY A 221 7.63 16.52 15.15
C GLY A 221 7.47 16.86 13.66
N VAL A 222 6.86 15.98 12.87
CA VAL A 222 6.63 16.21 11.42
C VAL A 222 5.47 17.16 11.12
N TYR A 223 4.56 17.38 12.06
CA TYR A 223 3.43 18.29 11.92
C TYR A 223 3.37 19.16 13.17
N ASP A 224 3.41 20.46 12.95
CA ASP A 224 3.43 21.46 14.00
C ASP A 224 2.04 21.55 14.63
N VAL A 225 1.94 21.10 15.88
CA VAL A 225 0.70 21.11 16.66
C VAL A 225 1.01 21.55 18.08
N ASP A 226 0.21 22.48 18.60
CA ASP A 226 0.29 22.86 20.01
C ASP A 226 0.06 21.61 20.88
N PRO A 227 0.99 21.26 21.79
CA PRO A 227 0.85 20.09 22.66
C PRO A 227 -0.45 20.04 23.45
N SER A 228 -1.06 21.19 23.76
CA SER A 228 -2.35 21.30 24.44
C SER A 228 -3.53 20.80 23.60
N GLN A 229 -3.35 20.65 22.28
CA GLN A 229 -4.35 20.11 21.35
C GLN A 229 -4.29 18.58 21.22
N VAL A 230 -3.22 17.93 21.72
CA VAL A 230 -3.05 16.48 21.60
C VAL A 230 -3.78 15.76 22.75
N ILE A 231 -4.71 14.87 22.40
CA ILE A 231 -5.49 14.07 23.38
C ILE A 231 -4.97 12.65 23.55
N PHE A 232 -4.25 12.14 22.56
CA PHE A 232 -3.66 10.80 22.59
C PHE A 232 -2.38 10.77 21.76
N LYS A 233 -1.35 10.04 22.23
CA LYS A 233 -0.08 9.89 21.52
C LYS A 233 0.54 8.51 21.78
N VAL A 234 1.12 7.92 20.74
CA VAL A 234 1.96 6.72 20.81
C VAL A 234 3.35 7.10 20.31
N VAL A 235 4.31 7.06 21.25
CA VAL A 235 5.72 7.48 21.10
C VAL A 235 6.64 6.26 21.07
#